data_AF-A0A7J4K4C1-F1
#
_entry.id   AF-A0A7J4K4C1-F1
#
_cell.length_a   1.000
_cell.length_b   1.000
_cell.length_c   1.000
_cell.angle_alpha   90.00
_cell.angle_beta   90.00
_cell.angle_gamma   90.00
#
_symmetry.space_group_name_H-M   'P 1'
#
loop_
_entity.id
_entity.type
_entity.pdbx_description
1 polymer ?
#
loop_
_entity_poly.entity_id
_entity_poly.type
_entity_poly.pdbx_seq_one_letter_code
_entity_poly.pdbx_strand_id
1 'polypeptide(L)'
;MARSVVTSIATPFIVMLIVALLALSVVSVSSPAVFAAGCAVATPAGLIPDRDCDGVIDSLDNCAAVNNPDQWDTNRNGVGDACDTLIEEIIVSPDSHIRQGEMAHITVRVLNNRDAAIGDVAITLRNKDLGVDAIERVPFIPVGEMAVLDFWVSIPKCAKAQEYPITVSAAFNDPRTGNVATEIQRQSITVEKSNPSLCGTASGPLDTTIIKVFGETDIDRGQSALLPITIVNLGDEQTTYDLSVEGAESMGSWRIDSNPRVIIAAGHDDARYLYIQTESWTRPGTHTAQLIVTSGTQKTVIPIKVYVRGTQFAAGFPVFAILFQFILIVLLLALIVIAIIIAVRSARKNGNGRNGANAGGDDAGDHKVEPYYDDHHDRTANVASSTVVDTGKNVKSIGSIEAIPAQSPKRKIGAKTVAIERAQPNMETYY
;
A
#
# COMPACT_ATOMS: atom_id res chain seq x y z
N MET A 1 -27.63 96.83 -9.97
CA MET A 1 -28.29 96.01 -11.01
C MET A 1 -27.18 95.45 -11.91
N ALA A 2 -26.79 94.18 -11.72
CA ALA A 2 -26.97 93.05 -12.66
C ALA A 2 -26.41 93.29 -14.08
N ARG A 3 -25.69 92.39 -14.77
CA ARG A 3 -24.88 91.18 -14.51
C ARG A 3 -24.31 90.80 -15.90
N SER A 4 -23.15 90.15 -15.92
CA SER A 4 -22.66 89.21 -16.95
C SER A 4 -22.34 89.66 -18.38
N VAL A 5 -21.02 89.74 -18.58
CA VAL A 5 -20.22 89.30 -19.74
C VAL A 5 -20.88 88.19 -20.59
N VAL A 6 -21.05 88.45 -21.89
CA VAL A 6 -21.35 87.45 -22.92
C VAL A 6 -20.11 87.32 -23.81
N THR A 7 -19.31 86.29 -23.57
CA THR A 7 -18.20 85.87 -24.45
C THR A 7 -18.51 84.49 -25.02
N SER A 8 -18.81 84.48 -26.32
CA SER A 8 -18.54 83.43 -27.32
C SER A 8 -18.63 81.96 -26.87
N ILE A 9 -19.83 81.39 -26.95
CA ILE A 9 -20.12 79.95 -26.81
C ILE A 9 -20.09 79.33 -28.22
N ALA A 10 -18.92 79.01 -28.76
CA ALA A 10 -18.85 78.25 -30.02
C ALA A 10 -17.55 77.45 -30.24
N THR A 11 -16.63 77.39 -29.26
CA THR A 11 -15.30 76.78 -29.45
C THR A 11 -15.00 75.50 -28.65
N PRO A 12 -15.73 75.08 -27.59
CA PRO A 12 -15.39 73.81 -26.93
C PRO A 12 -16.07 72.59 -27.56
N PHE A 13 -17.23 72.73 -28.22
CA PHE A 13 -17.96 71.59 -28.78
C PHE A 13 -17.34 71.04 -30.06
N ILE A 14 -16.80 71.90 -30.92
CA ILE A 14 -16.13 71.46 -32.17
C ILE A 14 -14.78 70.80 -31.85
N VAL A 15 -14.05 71.29 -30.85
CA VAL A 15 -12.80 70.67 -30.41
C VAL A 15 -13.06 69.32 -29.74
N MET A 16 -14.12 69.17 -28.95
CA MET A 16 -14.47 67.86 -28.36
C MET A 16 -14.97 66.84 -29.41
N LEU A 17 -15.69 67.28 -30.44
CA LEU A 17 -16.13 66.39 -31.52
C LEU A 17 -14.96 65.93 -32.40
N ILE A 18 -13.97 66.80 -32.66
CA ILE A 18 -12.75 66.46 -33.42
C ILE A 18 -11.83 65.55 -32.59
N VAL A 19 -11.72 65.75 -31.27
CA VAL A 19 -10.98 64.84 -30.38
C VAL A 19 -11.68 63.47 -30.26
N ALA A 20 -13.02 63.44 -30.23
CA ALA A 20 -13.77 62.19 -30.22
C ALA A 20 -13.70 61.44 -31.57
N LEU A 21 -13.68 62.15 -32.71
CA LEU A 21 -13.54 61.54 -34.03
C LEU A 21 -12.10 61.09 -34.36
N LEU A 22 -11.08 61.78 -33.84
CA LEU A 22 -9.67 61.32 -33.94
C LEU A 22 -9.38 60.14 -33.01
N ALA A 23 -10.06 60.04 -31.86
CA ALA A 23 -9.96 58.90 -30.94
C ALA A 23 -10.59 57.59 -31.46
N LEU A 24 -11.41 57.63 -32.52
CA LEU A 24 -11.97 56.43 -33.17
C LEU A 24 -11.15 55.90 -34.36
N SER A 25 -10.01 56.50 -34.69
CA SER A 25 -9.17 56.07 -35.83
C SER A 25 -7.89 55.33 -35.44
N VAL A 26 -7.64 55.11 -34.15
CA VAL A 26 -6.65 54.15 -33.68
C VAL A 26 -7.39 52.91 -33.21
N VAL A 27 -8.02 52.22 -34.16
CA VAL A 27 -8.16 50.77 -34.05
C VAL A 27 -6.72 50.28 -33.99
N SER A 28 -6.23 50.11 -32.76
CA SER A 28 -5.17 49.17 -32.44
C SER A 28 -5.47 47.95 -33.27
N VAL A 29 -4.69 47.76 -34.34
CA VAL A 29 -4.59 46.48 -35.02
C VAL A 29 -4.34 45.52 -33.88
N SER A 30 -5.39 44.76 -33.55
CA SER A 30 -5.39 43.68 -32.59
C SER A 30 -4.10 42.93 -32.83
N SER A 31 -3.25 42.94 -31.81
CA SER A 31 -2.03 42.17 -31.63
C SER A 31 -1.37 41.66 -32.92
N PRO A 32 -0.08 41.91 -33.20
CA PRO A 32 0.65 40.81 -33.81
C PRO A 32 0.43 39.65 -32.83
N ALA A 33 -0.42 38.69 -33.22
CA ALA A 33 -0.26 37.35 -32.74
C ALA A 33 1.23 37.14 -32.93
N VAL A 34 1.94 37.04 -31.80
CA VAL A 34 3.23 36.39 -31.79
C VAL A 34 2.86 35.01 -32.28
N PHE A 35 2.88 34.83 -33.61
CA PHE A 35 3.04 33.52 -34.19
C PHE A 35 4.40 33.15 -33.64
N ALA A 36 4.39 32.45 -32.50
CA ALA A 36 5.41 31.46 -32.26
C ALA A 36 5.53 30.74 -33.59
N ALA A 37 6.69 30.82 -34.22
CA ALA A 37 6.98 30.04 -35.40
C ALA A 37 6.96 28.58 -34.97
N GLY A 38 5.76 28.01 -34.82
CA GLY A 38 5.56 26.60 -34.64
C GLY A 38 5.92 25.93 -35.96
N CYS A 39 6.59 24.79 -35.88
CA CYS A 39 6.73 23.97 -37.07
C CYS A 39 5.37 23.56 -37.60
N ALA A 40 5.32 23.44 -38.91
CA ALA A 40 4.17 22.94 -39.62
C ALA A 40 4.65 22.37 -40.94
N VAL A 41 4.10 21.22 -41.32
CA VAL A 41 4.33 20.63 -42.62
C VAL A 41 3.38 21.27 -43.62
N ALA A 42 3.93 21.91 -44.65
CA ALA A 42 3.14 22.53 -45.70
C ALA A 42 2.58 21.48 -46.66
N THR A 43 1.24 21.43 -46.79
CA THR A 43 0.55 20.57 -47.75
C THR A 43 -0.31 21.40 -48.70
N PRO A 44 -0.75 20.85 -49.85
CA PRO A 44 -1.69 21.54 -50.75
C PRO A 44 -3.02 21.91 -50.08
N ALA A 45 -3.38 21.26 -48.97
CA ALA A 45 -4.61 21.50 -48.21
C ALA A 45 -4.43 22.50 -47.06
N GLY A 46 -3.20 22.94 -46.77
CA GLY A 46 -2.89 23.86 -45.68
C GLY A 46 -1.64 23.47 -44.88
N LEU A 47 -1.36 24.24 -43.82
CA LEU A 47 -0.32 23.94 -42.84
C LEU A 47 -0.85 22.91 -41.84
N ILE A 48 -0.17 21.78 -41.72
CA ILE A 48 -0.47 20.74 -40.73
C ILE A 48 0.50 20.91 -39.55
N PRO A 49 0.03 20.90 -38.29
CA PRO A 49 0.89 21.01 -37.12
C PRO A 49 1.97 19.92 -37.05
N ASP A 50 3.18 20.36 -36.70
CA ASP A 50 4.33 19.54 -36.33
C ASP A 50 4.96 20.29 -35.15
N ARG A 51 4.71 19.81 -33.93
CA ARG A 51 5.00 20.57 -32.71
C ARG A 51 6.48 20.60 -32.35
N ASP A 52 7.22 19.56 -32.70
CA ASP A 52 8.61 19.36 -32.29
C ASP A 52 9.62 19.43 -33.46
N CYS A 53 9.13 19.77 -34.65
CA CYS A 53 9.92 20.06 -35.84
C CYS A 53 10.71 18.87 -36.37
N ASP A 54 10.25 17.65 -36.17
CA ASP A 54 10.97 16.44 -36.57
C ASP A 54 10.65 16.00 -38.02
N GLY A 55 9.65 16.64 -38.65
CA GLY A 55 9.23 16.38 -40.03
C GLY A 55 8.08 15.38 -40.15
N VAL A 56 7.56 14.86 -39.04
CA VAL A 56 6.36 14.03 -38.94
C VAL A 56 5.23 14.88 -38.35
N ILE A 57 4.02 14.76 -38.91
CA ILE A 57 2.89 15.57 -38.45
C ILE A 57 2.34 15.01 -37.12
N ASP A 58 1.85 15.88 -36.22
CA ASP A 58 1.34 15.51 -34.88
C ASP A 58 0.36 14.31 -34.88
N SER A 59 -0.41 14.12 -35.97
CA SER A 59 -1.39 13.04 -36.09
C SER A 59 -0.82 11.67 -36.49
N LEU A 60 0.43 11.64 -36.96
CA LEU A 60 1.15 10.44 -37.40
C LEU A 60 2.44 10.20 -36.59
N ASP A 61 2.79 11.15 -35.74
CA ASP A 61 3.99 11.14 -34.92
C ASP A 61 3.75 10.33 -33.63
N ASN A 62 4.56 9.28 -33.44
CA ASN A 62 4.50 8.46 -32.22
C ASN A 62 5.11 9.16 -30.99
N CYS A 63 5.71 10.34 -31.16
CA CYS A 63 6.17 11.24 -30.10
C CYS A 63 5.98 12.72 -30.45
N ALA A 64 4.75 13.18 -30.68
CA ALA A 64 4.35 14.56 -31.06
C ALA A 64 4.81 15.75 -30.18
N ALA A 65 5.73 15.56 -29.24
CA ALA A 65 6.37 16.61 -28.46
C ALA A 65 7.89 16.37 -28.25
N VAL A 66 8.44 15.29 -28.78
CA VAL A 66 9.84 14.87 -28.61
C VAL A 66 10.39 14.46 -29.96
N ASN A 67 11.20 15.35 -30.54
CA ASN A 67 11.77 15.18 -31.88
C ASN A 67 12.38 13.78 -32.10
N ASN A 68 11.77 12.98 -32.96
CA ASN A 68 12.20 11.62 -33.30
C ASN A 68 11.89 11.26 -34.77
N PRO A 69 12.61 11.84 -35.74
CA PRO A 69 12.31 11.71 -37.17
C PRO A 69 12.33 10.27 -37.70
N ASP A 70 12.97 9.35 -36.97
CA ASP A 70 13.07 7.93 -37.27
C ASP A 70 11.86 7.11 -36.80
N GLN A 71 11.00 7.69 -35.95
CA GLN A 71 9.73 7.13 -35.49
C GLN A 71 9.88 5.71 -34.94
N TRP A 72 11.00 5.44 -34.27
CA TRP A 72 11.22 4.13 -33.66
C TRP A 72 10.19 3.87 -32.56
N ASP A 73 9.46 2.78 -32.69
CA ASP A 73 8.53 2.22 -31.72
C ASP A 73 8.79 0.71 -31.70
N THR A 74 9.75 0.32 -30.86
CA THR A 74 10.32 -1.03 -30.92
C THR A 74 9.31 -2.08 -30.48
N ASN A 75 8.42 -1.74 -29.54
CA ASN A 75 7.40 -2.65 -29.02
C ASN A 75 6.03 -2.52 -29.70
N ARG A 76 5.88 -1.57 -30.64
CA ARG A 76 4.69 -1.35 -31.46
C ARG A 76 3.45 -0.98 -30.65
N ASN A 77 3.63 -0.27 -29.54
CA ASN A 77 2.51 0.18 -28.71
C ASN A 77 1.94 1.53 -29.18
N GLY A 78 2.53 2.15 -30.20
CA GLY A 78 2.13 3.45 -30.75
C GLY A 78 2.78 4.66 -30.06
N VAL A 79 3.65 4.44 -29.08
CA VAL A 79 4.45 5.45 -28.39
C VAL A 79 5.91 5.25 -28.79
N GLY A 80 6.55 6.28 -29.32
CA GLY A 80 7.92 6.16 -29.78
C GLY A 80 8.89 5.98 -28.61
N ASP A 81 9.98 5.26 -28.87
CA ASP A 81 11.07 4.99 -27.93
C ASP A 81 11.64 6.28 -27.31
N ALA A 82 11.53 7.41 -28.02
CA ALA A 82 12.00 8.73 -27.60
C ALA A 82 11.14 9.37 -26.49
N CYS A 83 9.85 9.08 -26.45
CA CYS A 83 8.89 9.60 -25.47
C CYS A 83 8.37 8.53 -24.49
N ASP A 84 8.99 7.36 -24.53
CA ASP A 84 8.73 6.23 -23.63
C ASP A 84 9.34 6.48 -22.24
N THR A 85 8.58 7.17 -21.38
CA THR A 85 8.91 7.50 -19.99
C THR A 85 8.46 6.42 -19.01
N LEU A 86 9.29 6.14 -18.00
CA LEU A 86 8.99 5.23 -16.90
C LEU A 86 8.00 5.84 -15.90
N ILE A 87 8.16 7.11 -15.53
CA ILE A 87 7.31 7.73 -14.51
C ILE A 87 6.03 8.18 -15.19
N GLU A 88 4.98 7.39 -15.02
CA GLU A 88 3.68 7.64 -15.65
C GLU A 88 2.91 8.74 -14.90
N GLU A 89 2.89 8.66 -13.57
CA GLU A 89 2.07 9.56 -12.75
C GLU A 89 2.64 9.75 -11.34
N ILE A 90 2.52 10.97 -10.82
CA ILE A 90 2.81 11.32 -9.43
C ILE A 90 1.53 11.88 -8.81
N ILE A 91 0.96 11.15 -7.87
CA ILE A 91 -0.30 11.52 -7.20
C ILE A 91 0.04 12.01 -5.79
N VAL A 92 -0.43 13.20 -5.44
CA VAL A 92 -0.31 13.74 -4.08
C VAL A 92 -1.69 13.71 -3.42
N SER A 93 -1.80 13.03 -2.28
CA SER A 93 -3.01 12.89 -1.49
C SER A 93 -2.87 13.55 -0.11
N PRO A 94 -3.94 14.17 0.45
CA PRO A 94 -5.31 14.22 -0.10
C PRO A 94 -5.46 15.12 -1.33
N ASP A 95 -4.63 16.15 -1.46
CA ASP A 95 -4.43 16.94 -2.67
C ASP A 95 -3.03 17.62 -2.60
N SER A 96 -2.69 18.45 -3.59
CA SER A 96 -1.40 19.14 -3.63
C SER A 96 -1.29 20.35 -2.69
N HIS A 97 -2.35 20.71 -1.96
CA HIS A 97 -2.40 21.82 -0.99
C HIS A 97 -2.39 21.27 0.43
N ILE A 98 -1.22 21.33 1.08
CA ILE A 98 -1.00 20.65 2.35
C ILE A 98 -0.66 21.69 3.40
N ARG A 99 -1.31 21.62 4.57
CA ARG A 99 -1.03 22.60 5.62
C ARG A 99 0.26 22.24 6.35
N GLN A 100 0.92 23.26 6.87
CA GLN A 100 2.02 23.11 7.81
C GLN A 100 1.73 22.06 8.89
N GLY A 101 2.66 21.11 9.09
CA GLY A 101 2.56 20.05 10.09
C GLY A 101 1.72 18.84 9.69
N GLU A 102 1.09 18.85 8.52
CA GLU A 102 0.34 17.70 8.00
C GLU A 102 1.24 16.70 7.24
N MET A 103 0.70 15.51 6.98
CA MET A 103 1.35 14.47 6.19
C MET A 103 0.79 14.49 4.77
N ALA A 104 1.68 14.45 3.78
CA ALA A 104 1.38 14.14 2.40
C ALA A 104 1.59 12.65 2.14
N HIS A 105 0.69 12.04 1.38
CA HIS A 105 0.93 10.73 0.78
C HIS A 105 1.19 10.92 -0.71
N ILE A 106 2.39 10.57 -1.17
CA ILE A 106 2.81 10.70 -2.57
C ILE A 106 2.92 9.30 -3.16
N THR A 107 2.07 8.99 -4.12
CA THR A 107 2.10 7.73 -4.87
C THR A 107 2.78 7.98 -6.22
N VAL A 108 3.81 7.21 -6.53
CA VAL A 108 4.51 7.24 -7.83
C VAL A 108 4.16 5.96 -8.59
N ARG A 109 3.57 6.13 -9.78
CA ARG A 109 3.26 5.04 -10.69
C ARG A 109 4.33 4.97 -11.76
N VAL A 110 4.98 3.81 -11.85
CA VAL A 110 6.09 3.55 -12.77
C VAL A 110 5.65 2.46 -13.74
N LEU A 111 5.52 2.80 -15.01
CA LEU A 111 5.10 1.88 -16.07
C LEU A 111 6.30 1.59 -16.97
N ASN A 112 6.64 0.31 -17.15
CA ASN A 112 7.67 -0.05 -18.11
C ASN A 112 7.08 -0.26 -19.51
N ASN A 113 6.99 0.81 -20.28
CA ASN A 113 6.56 0.76 -21.67
C ASN A 113 7.70 0.47 -22.66
N ARG A 114 8.86 -0.01 -22.17
CA ARG A 114 10.03 -0.32 -23.01
C ARG A 114 9.90 -1.69 -23.69
N ASP A 115 10.81 -1.96 -24.62
CA ASP A 115 10.94 -3.23 -25.35
C ASP A 115 11.61 -4.35 -24.55
N ALA A 116 12.17 -4.03 -23.38
CA ALA A 116 12.82 -4.96 -22.48
C ALA A 116 12.44 -4.72 -21.02
N ALA A 117 12.50 -5.78 -20.23
CA ALA A 117 12.32 -5.65 -18.79
C ALA A 117 13.46 -4.84 -18.17
N ILE A 118 13.12 -4.00 -17.21
CA ILE A 118 14.08 -3.14 -16.51
C ILE A 118 14.31 -3.67 -15.09
N GLY A 119 15.56 -3.68 -14.67
CA GLY A 119 15.98 -4.12 -13.34
C GLY A 119 16.59 -3.00 -12.52
N ASP A 120 16.57 -3.18 -11.20
CA ASP A 120 17.19 -2.28 -10.21
C ASP A 120 16.79 -0.80 -10.37
N VAL A 121 15.50 -0.55 -10.59
CA VAL A 121 14.95 0.80 -10.74
C VAL A 121 14.96 1.50 -9.38
N ALA A 122 15.71 2.58 -9.25
CA ALA A 122 15.76 3.41 -8.04
C ALA A 122 14.89 4.66 -8.22
N ILE A 123 13.80 4.74 -7.48
CA ILE A 123 12.91 5.89 -7.42
C ILE A 123 13.32 6.77 -6.24
N THR A 124 13.68 8.02 -6.50
CA THR A 124 14.13 8.98 -5.49
C THR A 124 13.24 10.21 -5.47
N LEU A 125 12.71 10.57 -4.30
CA LEU A 125 11.97 11.81 -4.04
C LEU A 125 12.85 12.81 -3.30
N ARG A 126 12.98 14.02 -3.82
CA ARG A 126 13.81 15.08 -3.24
C ARG A 126 13.15 16.44 -3.20
N ASN A 127 13.24 17.09 -2.05
CA ASN A 127 13.03 18.52 -1.89
C ASN A 127 13.79 18.98 -0.64
N LYS A 128 14.83 19.79 -0.83
CA LYS A 128 15.70 20.22 0.26
C LYS A 128 14.96 21.07 1.30
N ASP A 129 14.08 21.96 0.85
CA ASP A 129 13.43 22.95 1.72
C ASP A 129 12.35 22.34 2.62
N LEU A 130 11.73 21.24 2.17
CA LEU A 130 10.80 20.41 2.94
C LEU A 130 11.50 19.26 3.65
N GLY A 131 12.80 19.06 3.43
CA GLY A 131 13.55 17.94 3.98
C GLY A 131 13.16 16.57 3.43
N VAL A 132 12.71 16.51 2.19
CA VAL A 132 12.39 15.25 1.52
C VAL A 132 13.64 14.71 0.85
N ASP A 133 14.02 13.46 1.17
CA ASP A 133 15.07 12.69 0.49
C ASP A 133 14.80 11.18 0.62
N ALA A 134 13.73 10.69 -0.01
CA ALA A 134 13.37 9.28 0.06
C ALA A 134 13.90 8.53 -1.16
N ILE A 135 14.29 7.27 -0.98
CA ILE A 135 14.67 6.38 -2.07
C ILE A 135 14.02 5.02 -1.86
N GLU A 136 13.42 4.49 -2.92
CA GLU A 136 12.86 3.15 -2.97
C GLU A 136 13.34 2.44 -4.22
N ARG A 137 13.49 1.11 -4.15
CA ARG A 137 14.03 0.31 -5.24
C ARG A 137 13.05 -0.76 -5.67
N VAL A 138 12.78 -0.81 -6.97
CA VAL A 138 12.04 -1.89 -7.60
C VAL A 138 13.04 -2.82 -8.28
N PRO A 139 13.18 -4.08 -7.83
CA PRO A 139 14.21 -4.98 -8.34
C PRO A 139 14.00 -5.32 -9.82
N PHE A 140 12.75 -5.36 -10.28
CA PHE A 140 12.40 -5.77 -11.62
C PHE A 140 11.01 -5.28 -12.02
N ILE A 141 10.87 -4.73 -13.22
CA ILE A 141 9.59 -4.33 -13.83
C ILE A 141 9.51 -4.97 -15.23
N PRO A 142 8.63 -5.97 -15.45
CA PRO A 142 8.40 -6.55 -16.77
C PRO A 142 7.87 -5.52 -17.78
N VAL A 143 7.96 -5.84 -19.07
CA VAL A 143 7.38 -5.00 -20.14
C VAL A 143 5.86 -4.94 -20.00
N GLY A 144 5.31 -3.73 -20.10
CA GLY A 144 3.87 -3.44 -19.99
C GLY A 144 3.31 -3.53 -18.57
N GLU A 145 4.15 -3.80 -17.57
CA GLU A 145 3.74 -3.90 -16.17
C GLU A 145 4.05 -2.61 -15.41
N MET A 146 3.29 -2.41 -14.33
CA MET A 146 3.36 -1.22 -13.50
C MET A 146 3.83 -1.56 -12.09
N ALA A 147 4.72 -0.74 -11.56
CA ALA A 147 5.05 -0.68 -10.14
C ALA A 147 4.41 0.58 -9.51
N VAL A 148 3.90 0.44 -8.30
CA VAL A 148 3.33 1.54 -7.52
C VAL A 148 4.16 1.68 -6.24
N LEU A 149 4.65 2.88 -5.98
CA LEU A 149 5.49 3.19 -4.82
C LEU A 149 4.83 4.30 -4.00
N ASP A 150 4.88 4.16 -2.68
CA ASP A 150 4.17 5.04 -1.75
C ASP A 150 5.14 5.72 -0.78
N PHE A 151 5.12 7.06 -0.79
CA PHE A 151 5.99 7.90 0.02
C PHE A 151 5.18 8.75 0.98
N TRP A 152 5.49 8.65 2.27
CA TRP A 152 4.92 9.50 3.30
C TRP A 152 5.84 10.68 3.58
N VAL A 153 5.38 11.90 3.30
CA VAL A 153 6.15 13.13 3.51
C VAL A 153 5.50 13.96 4.61
N SER A 154 6.26 14.27 5.65
CA SER A 154 5.81 15.20 6.70
C SER A 154 6.13 16.63 6.29
N ILE A 155 5.13 17.50 6.18
CA ILE A 155 5.34 18.92 5.91
C ILE A 155 5.78 19.59 7.22
N PRO A 156 6.97 20.23 7.25
CA PRO A 156 7.42 20.91 8.45
C PRO A 156 6.40 21.94 8.94
N LYS A 157 6.19 22.00 10.25
CA LYS A 157 5.30 22.98 10.89
C LYS A 157 5.65 24.42 10.54
N CYS A 158 6.91 24.67 10.20
CA CYS A 158 7.44 25.97 9.79
C CYS A 158 7.97 26.08 8.37
N ALA A 159 7.53 25.17 7.49
CA ALA A 159 7.67 25.39 6.06
C ALA A 159 7.02 26.72 5.67
N LYS A 160 7.71 27.56 4.89
CA LYS A 160 7.13 28.80 4.36
C LYS A 160 5.89 28.44 3.53
N ALA A 161 4.84 29.25 3.62
CA ALA A 161 3.67 29.06 2.78
C ALA A 161 3.99 29.49 1.35
N GLN A 162 4.27 28.52 0.49
CA GLN A 162 4.65 28.67 -0.92
C GLN A 162 4.54 27.32 -1.63
N GLU A 163 4.79 27.31 -2.93
CA GLU A 163 4.91 26.11 -3.74
C GLU A 163 6.33 25.52 -3.62
N TYR A 164 6.40 24.20 -3.46
CA TYR A 164 7.64 23.42 -3.34
C TYR A 164 7.70 22.37 -4.45
N PRO A 165 8.72 22.40 -5.31
CA PRO A 165 8.91 21.37 -6.33
C PRO A 165 9.51 20.11 -5.69
N ILE A 166 8.75 19.03 -5.63
CA ILE A 166 9.27 17.69 -5.35
C ILE A 166 9.86 17.14 -6.65
N THR A 167 11.15 16.80 -6.62
CA THR A 167 11.82 16.12 -7.72
C THR A 167 11.70 14.62 -7.52
N VAL A 168 11.04 13.93 -8.45
CA VAL A 168 11.01 12.47 -8.53
C VAL A 168 11.98 12.07 -9.63
N SER A 169 12.87 11.14 -9.33
CA SER A 169 13.81 10.60 -10.33
C SER A 169 13.76 9.08 -10.35
N ALA A 170 13.78 8.51 -11.54
CA ALA A 170 13.88 7.08 -11.77
C ALA A 170 15.23 6.78 -12.43
N ALA A 171 16.14 6.15 -11.69
CA ALA A 171 17.43 5.71 -12.22
C ALA A 171 17.40 4.20 -12.46
N PHE A 172 17.78 3.74 -13.64
CA PHE A 172 17.75 2.33 -14.02
C PHE A 172 18.85 2.00 -15.02
N ASN A 173 19.26 0.74 -15.08
CA ASN A 173 20.17 0.27 -16.13
C ASN A 173 19.37 0.07 -17.41
N ASP A 174 19.64 0.85 -18.44
CA ASP A 174 18.98 0.73 -19.72
C ASP A 174 19.59 -0.43 -20.52
N PRO A 175 18.83 -1.50 -20.80
CA PRO A 175 19.35 -2.66 -21.54
C PRO A 175 19.69 -2.35 -22.99
N ARG A 176 19.14 -1.28 -23.58
CA ARG A 176 19.41 -0.88 -24.98
C ARG A 176 20.80 -0.26 -25.12
N THR A 177 21.17 0.60 -24.17
CA THR A 177 22.44 1.34 -24.21
C THR A 177 23.53 0.73 -23.33
N GLY A 178 23.15 -0.10 -22.36
CA GLY A 178 24.05 -0.64 -21.34
C GLY A 178 24.48 0.38 -20.27
N ASN A 179 23.93 1.60 -20.30
CA ASN A 179 24.26 2.68 -19.39
C ASN A 179 23.15 2.89 -18.35
N VAL A 180 23.46 3.60 -17.28
CA VAL A 180 22.44 4.07 -16.33
C VAL A 180 21.69 5.23 -16.98
N ALA A 181 20.40 5.03 -17.24
CA ALA A 181 19.48 6.10 -17.60
C ALA A 181 18.89 6.71 -16.33
N THR A 182 18.57 8.01 -16.38
CA THR A 182 17.86 8.70 -15.30
C THR A 182 16.77 9.57 -15.89
N GLU A 183 15.55 9.30 -15.47
CA GLU A 183 14.39 10.09 -15.78
C GLU A 183 14.05 10.98 -14.58
N ILE A 184 13.63 12.22 -14.84
CA ILE A 184 13.31 13.19 -13.80
C ILE A 184 11.97 13.83 -14.11
N GLN A 185 11.05 13.76 -13.16
CA GLN A 185 9.79 14.48 -13.19
C GLN A 185 9.69 15.37 -11.95
N ARG A 186 8.97 16.50 -12.09
CA ARG A 186 8.72 17.41 -10.99
C ARG A 186 7.23 17.45 -10.70
N GLN A 187 6.88 17.34 -9.43
CA GLN A 187 5.54 17.54 -8.92
C GLN A 187 5.56 18.66 -7.89
N SER A 188 4.62 19.57 -7.96
CA SER A 188 4.51 20.66 -6.98
C SER A 188 3.60 20.29 -5.82
N ILE A 189 4.01 20.71 -4.63
CA ILE A 189 3.18 20.74 -3.42
C ILE A 189 3.11 22.18 -2.93
N THR A 190 1.90 22.71 -2.79
CA THR A 190 1.64 24.01 -2.20
C THR A 190 1.48 23.84 -0.70
N VAL A 191 2.36 24.47 0.08
CA VAL A 191 2.22 24.49 1.54
C VAL A 191 1.39 25.70 1.96
N GLU A 192 0.34 25.44 2.74
CA GLU A 192 -0.53 26.47 3.31
C GLU A 192 -0.22 26.71 4.78
N LYS A 193 -0.48 27.93 5.26
CA LYS A 193 -0.37 28.23 6.69
C LYS A 193 -1.44 27.45 7.46
N SER A 194 -1.04 26.86 8.58
CA SER A 194 -2.02 26.37 9.55
C SER A 194 -2.71 27.54 10.27
N ASN A 195 -3.94 27.34 10.73
CA ASN A 195 -4.62 28.26 11.64
C ASN A 195 -5.04 27.51 12.92
N PRO A 196 -4.42 27.78 14.09
CA PRO A 196 -3.41 28.82 14.34
C PRO A 196 -2.06 28.53 13.65
N SER A 197 -1.27 29.60 13.44
CA SER A 197 0.11 29.48 12.93
C SER A 197 0.92 28.60 13.86
N LEU A 198 1.56 27.57 13.32
CA LEU A 198 2.45 26.68 14.08
C LEU A 198 3.85 27.27 14.29
N CYS A 199 4.10 28.53 13.86
CA CYS A 199 5.41 29.17 13.90
C CYS A 199 5.47 30.46 14.73
N GLY A 200 6.55 30.58 15.53
CA GLY A 200 6.93 31.68 16.42
C GLY A 200 8.32 31.44 17.06
N THR A 201 8.82 32.35 17.92
CA THR A 201 10.17 32.28 18.53
C THR A 201 10.34 31.08 19.47
N ALA A 202 10.74 29.97 18.88
CA ALA A 202 11.79 29.04 19.26
C ALA A 202 11.68 27.91 18.23
N SER A 203 12.43 28.00 17.12
CA SER A 203 12.58 26.86 16.20
C SER A 203 13.41 25.84 16.96
N GLY A 204 12.72 24.99 17.70
CA GLY A 204 13.39 23.94 18.44
C GLY A 204 13.85 22.85 17.49
N PRO A 205 14.66 21.91 18.00
CA PRO A 205 15.42 21.06 17.11
C PRO A 205 14.58 20.09 16.26
N LEU A 206 13.36 19.73 16.71
CA LEU A 206 12.48 18.86 15.94
C LEU A 206 11.79 19.57 14.77
N ASP A 207 11.76 20.90 14.76
CA ASP A 207 11.19 21.65 13.64
C ASP A 207 12.11 21.62 12.40
N THR A 208 13.41 21.35 12.61
CA THR A 208 14.43 21.19 11.57
C THR A 208 14.92 19.74 11.45
N THR A 209 14.10 18.77 11.84
CA THR A 209 14.47 17.34 11.80
C THR A 209 13.56 16.55 10.88
N ILE A 210 14.16 15.80 9.96
CA ILE A 210 13.43 14.81 9.15
C ILE A 210 13.54 13.47 9.85
N ILE A 211 12.42 12.76 9.97
CA ILE A 211 12.39 11.41 10.52
C ILE A 211 11.73 10.49 9.50
N LYS A 212 12.45 9.45 9.07
CA LYS A 212 11.96 8.41 8.17
C LYS A 212 11.82 7.11 8.93
N VAL A 213 10.65 6.49 8.84
CA VAL A 213 10.39 5.13 9.33
C VAL A 213 9.40 4.47 8.37
N PHE A 214 9.58 3.18 8.07
CA PHE A 214 8.60 2.43 7.29
C PHE A 214 7.27 2.41 8.05
N GLY A 215 6.28 3.09 7.48
CA GLY A 215 4.98 3.32 8.11
C GLY A 215 4.07 2.10 8.08
N GLU A 216 4.37 1.09 7.27
CA GLU A 216 3.58 -0.14 7.16
C GLU A 216 4.50 -1.37 7.07
N THR A 217 4.18 -2.43 7.80
CA THR A 217 4.88 -3.73 7.70
C THR A 217 3.96 -4.89 8.00
N ASP A 218 4.20 -6.01 7.32
CA ASP A 218 3.54 -7.27 7.59
C ASP A 218 4.39 -8.14 8.51
N ILE A 219 3.80 -8.72 9.55
CA ILE A 219 4.47 -9.65 10.46
C ILE A 219 3.59 -10.87 10.66
N ASP A 220 4.14 -12.05 10.43
CA ASP A 220 3.46 -13.29 10.81
C ASP A 220 3.40 -13.39 12.34
N ARG A 221 2.25 -13.83 12.87
CA ARG A 221 2.08 -13.99 14.30
C ARG A 221 3.21 -14.84 14.93
N GLY A 222 3.81 -14.32 15.99
CA GLY A 222 4.95 -14.98 16.67
C GLY A 222 6.31 -14.68 16.05
N GLN A 223 6.36 -13.88 14.97
CA GLN A 223 7.58 -13.44 14.32
C GLN A 223 7.91 -11.99 14.65
N SER A 224 9.09 -11.56 14.21
CA SER A 224 9.61 -10.21 14.40
C SER A 224 9.89 -9.51 13.08
N ALA A 225 9.71 -8.19 13.06
CA ALA A 225 10.21 -7.32 12.01
C ALA A 225 11.24 -6.33 12.55
N LEU A 226 12.07 -5.84 11.63
CA LEU A 226 13.12 -4.88 11.87
C LEU A 226 12.88 -3.68 10.96
N LEU A 227 12.55 -2.54 11.55
CA LEU A 227 12.17 -1.32 10.88
C LEU A 227 13.31 -0.30 11.00
N PRO A 228 13.92 0.14 9.87
CA PRO A 228 14.90 1.20 9.92
C PRO A 228 14.23 2.54 10.24
N ILE A 229 14.87 3.29 11.12
CA ILE A 229 14.54 4.67 11.49
C ILE A 229 15.74 5.52 11.08
N THR A 230 15.53 6.54 10.25
CA THR A 230 16.57 7.52 9.90
C THR A 230 16.16 8.89 10.41
N ILE A 231 17.07 9.55 11.13
CA ILE A 231 16.86 10.89 11.67
C ILE A 231 17.91 11.80 11.03
N VAL A 232 17.47 12.88 10.41
CA VAL A 232 18.35 13.86 9.76
C VAL A 232 18.19 15.20 10.46
N ASN A 233 19.27 15.71 11.03
CA ASN A 233 19.28 17.03 11.65
C ASN A 233 19.65 18.09 10.60
N LEU A 234 18.66 18.84 10.11
CA LEU A 234 18.87 19.97 9.20
C LEU A 234 19.13 21.29 9.93
N GLY A 235 19.17 21.27 11.27
CA GLY A 235 19.54 22.41 12.08
C GLY A 235 20.99 22.82 11.90
N ASP A 236 21.34 23.97 12.47
CA ASP A 236 22.68 24.55 12.50
C ASP A 236 23.50 24.12 13.72
N GLU A 237 22.85 23.52 14.71
CA GLU A 237 23.49 23.00 15.92
C GLU A 237 23.40 21.47 16.05
N GLN A 238 24.31 20.91 16.84
CA GLN A 238 24.24 19.51 17.25
C GLN A 238 23.07 19.31 18.21
N THR A 239 22.23 18.31 17.93
CA THR A 239 20.98 18.09 18.64
C THR A 239 20.90 16.70 19.25
N THR A 240 20.29 16.60 20.43
CA THR A 240 19.93 15.33 21.06
C THR A 240 18.48 14.96 20.78
N TYR A 241 18.25 13.73 20.36
CA TYR A 241 16.92 13.14 20.15
C TYR A 241 16.75 11.90 21.04
N ASP A 242 15.62 11.82 21.72
CA ASP A 242 15.19 10.64 22.47
C ASP A 242 14.07 9.94 21.70
N LEU A 243 14.22 8.64 21.49
CA LEU A 243 13.28 7.79 20.77
C LEU A 243 12.50 6.91 21.74
N SER A 244 11.19 6.81 21.52
CA SER A 244 10.31 5.89 22.24
C SER A 244 9.26 5.32 21.31
N VAL A 245 8.70 4.16 21.64
CA VAL A 245 7.56 3.59 20.93
C VAL A 245 6.42 3.37 21.91
N GLU A 246 5.22 3.76 21.51
CA GLU A 246 3.98 3.50 22.26
C GLU A 246 3.02 2.68 21.39
N GLY A 247 2.16 1.86 22.01
CA GLY A 247 1.16 1.03 21.33
C GLY A 247 1.68 -0.31 20.80
N ALA A 248 3.00 -0.47 20.62
CA ALA A 248 3.59 -1.73 20.15
C ALA A 248 3.46 -2.88 21.17
N GLU A 249 3.32 -2.57 22.46
CA GLU A 249 3.06 -3.51 23.55
C GLU A 249 1.74 -4.29 23.38
N SER A 250 0.78 -3.75 22.62
CA SER A 250 -0.47 -4.45 22.30
C SER A 250 -0.27 -5.67 21.39
N MET A 251 0.87 -5.71 20.68
CA MET A 251 1.24 -6.77 19.74
C MET A 251 2.27 -7.73 20.30
N GLY A 252 3.01 -7.34 21.34
CA GLY A 252 4.10 -8.13 21.91
C GLY A 252 5.19 -7.27 22.51
N SER A 253 6.45 -7.56 22.18
CA SER A 253 7.59 -6.80 22.67
C SER A 253 8.21 -5.94 21.58
N TRP A 254 8.85 -4.84 21.99
CA TRP A 254 9.56 -3.97 21.08
C TRP A 254 10.85 -3.46 21.73
N ARG A 255 11.83 -3.10 20.90
CA ARG A 255 13.04 -2.41 21.34
C ARG A 255 13.62 -1.59 20.19
N ILE A 256 14.17 -0.43 20.52
CA ILE A 256 15.10 0.27 19.64
C ILE A 256 16.50 -0.26 19.96
N ASP A 257 17.46 -0.12 19.04
CA ASP A 257 18.89 -0.42 19.28
C ASP A 257 19.41 0.07 20.64
N SER A 258 20.60 -0.40 21.02
CA SER A 258 21.18 -0.32 22.37
C SER A 258 21.08 1.03 23.08
N ASN A 259 20.95 2.15 22.34
CA ASN A 259 20.68 3.46 22.90
C ASN A 259 19.52 4.17 22.15
N PRO A 260 18.36 4.40 22.80
CA PRO A 260 17.26 5.17 22.22
C PRO A 260 17.55 6.68 22.14
N ARG A 261 18.60 7.16 22.82
CA ARG A 261 19.07 8.54 22.71
C ARG A 261 20.18 8.65 21.68
N VAL A 262 20.04 9.58 20.75
CA VAL A 262 21.02 9.85 19.70
C VAL A 262 21.40 11.32 19.69
N ILE A 263 22.65 11.61 19.35
CA ILE A 263 23.16 12.98 19.24
C ILE A 263 23.70 13.15 17.83
N ILE A 264 23.09 14.04 17.06
CA ILE A 264 23.36 14.18 15.62
C ILE A 264 23.86 15.59 15.38
N ALA A 265 25.03 15.70 14.76
CA ALA A 265 25.59 16.99 14.36
C ALA A 265 24.72 17.67 13.30
N ALA A 266 24.82 18.99 13.20
CA ALA A 266 24.18 19.76 12.14
C ALA A 266 24.51 19.20 10.75
N GLY A 267 23.50 19.03 9.90
CA GLY A 267 23.63 18.51 8.53
C GLY A 267 23.97 17.02 8.41
N HIS A 268 23.95 16.27 9.51
CA HIS A 268 24.21 14.82 9.52
C HIS A 268 22.95 14.02 9.80
N ASP A 269 23.02 12.73 9.50
CA ASP A 269 21.99 11.75 9.79
C ASP A 269 22.50 10.63 10.71
N ASP A 270 21.54 9.93 11.32
CA ASP A 270 21.81 8.74 12.11
C ASP A 270 20.69 7.72 11.88
N ALA A 271 21.09 6.45 11.75
CA ALA A 271 20.20 5.33 11.48
C ALA A 271 20.10 4.41 12.70
N ARG A 272 18.88 3.99 13.02
CA ARG A 272 18.54 3.08 14.12
C ARG A 272 17.56 2.02 13.64
N TYR A 273 17.48 0.92 14.37
CA TYR A 273 16.54 -0.14 14.08
C TYR A 273 15.54 -0.33 15.22
N LEU A 274 14.26 -0.32 14.86
CA LEU A 274 13.16 -0.72 15.73
C LEU A 274 12.82 -2.17 15.46
N TYR A 275 12.95 -2.98 16.51
CA TYR A 275 12.55 -4.38 16.53
C TYR A 275 11.14 -4.46 17.11
N ILE A 276 10.20 -5.01 16.36
CA ILE A 276 8.85 -5.34 16.83
C ILE A 276 8.70 -6.84 16.74
N GLN A 277 8.42 -7.48 17.87
CA GLN A 277 8.14 -8.91 17.96
C GLN A 277 6.68 -9.12 18.33
N THR A 278 5.95 -9.80 17.44
CA THR A 278 4.56 -10.17 17.70
C THR A 278 4.50 -11.44 18.53
N GLU A 279 3.53 -11.53 19.43
CA GLU A 279 3.29 -12.72 20.25
C GLU A 279 2.33 -13.70 19.58
N SER A 280 2.32 -14.95 20.08
CA SER A 280 1.42 -16.00 19.58
C SER A 280 -0.06 -15.75 19.91
N TRP A 281 -0.38 -14.78 20.77
CA TRP A 281 -1.75 -14.39 21.11
C TRP A 281 -2.23 -13.15 20.34
N THR A 282 -1.36 -12.52 19.55
CA THR A 282 -1.69 -11.29 18.82
C THR A 282 -2.77 -11.53 17.79
N ARG A 283 -3.86 -10.76 17.89
CA ARG A 283 -5.01 -10.88 16.98
C ARG A 283 -4.57 -10.54 15.55
N PRO A 284 -5.00 -11.29 14.53
CA PRO A 284 -4.71 -10.92 13.14
C PRO A 284 -5.39 -9.59 12.80
N GLY A 285 -4.81 -8.87 11.85
CA GLY A 285 -5.31 -7.58 11.39
C GLY A 285 -4.33 -6.45 11.63
N THR A 286 -4.78 -5.23 11.34
CA THR A 286 -3.96 -4.03 11.45
C THR A 286 -3.92 -3.53 12.88
N HIS A 287 -2.71 -3.34 13.38
CA HIS A 287 -2.41 -2.68 14.65
C HIS A 287 -1.64 -1.40 14.37
N THR A 288 -1.64 -0.47 15.32
CA THR A 288 -0.94 0.80 15.19
C THR A 288 -0.06 1.03 16.41
N ALA A 289 1.24 1.17 16.17
CA ALA A 289 2.21 1.69 17.10
C ALA A 289 2.57 3.14 16.72
N GLN A 290 3.25 3.85 17.60
CA GLN A 290 3.66 5.24 17.38
C GLN A 290 5.14 5.38 17.76
N LEU A 291 5.98 5.76 16.80
CA LEU A 291 7.33 6.25 17.09
C LEU A 291 7.23 7.69 17.58
N ILE A 292 7.77 7.91 18.76
CA ILE A 292 7.83 9.21 19.41
C ILE A 292 9.29 9.65 19.40
N VAL A 293 9.54 10.81 18.80
CA VAL A 293 10.84 11.45 18.81
C VAL A 293 10.73 12.74 19.60
N THR A 294 11.56 12.89 20.63
CA THR A 294 11.59 14.08 21.49
C THR A 294 12.95 14.76 21.45
N SER A 295 12.97 16.09 21.47
CA SER A 295 14.18 16.89 21.65
C SER A 295 13.87 18.07 22.56
N GLY A 296 14.49 18.09 23.74
CA GLY A 296 14.14 19.05 24.78
C GLY A 296 12.67 18.93 25.20
N THR A 297 11.88 19.97 24.96
CA THR A 297 10.44 19.98 25.25
C THR A 297 9.56 19.64 24.04
N GLN A 298 10.16 19.50 22.85
CA GLN A 298 9.43 19.20 21.63
C GLN A 298 9.22 17.69 21.46
N LYS A 299 8.09 17.33 20.85
CA LYS A 299 7.70 15.95 20.55
C LYS A 299 7.07 15.87 19.15
N THR A 300 7.50 14.91 18.37
CA THR A 300 6.89 14.50 17.09
C THR A 300 6.48 13.03 17.20
N VAL A 301 5.32 12.70 16.62
CA VAL A 301 4.71 11.36 16.71
C VAL A 301 4.46 10.85 15.30
N ILE A 302 4.96 9.65 14.99
CA ILE A 302 4.88 9.04 13.67
C ILE A 302 4.19 7.68 13.81
N PRO A 303 3.02 7.47 13.16
CA PRO A 303 2.32 6.20 13.24
C PRO A 303 3.06 5.12 12.46
N ILE A 304 3.08 3.91 13.03
CA ILE A 304 3.61 2.68 12.41
C ILE A 304 2.45 1.69 12.40
N LYS A 305 1.94 1.36 11.22
CA LYS A 305 0.95 0.31 11.04
C LYS A 305 1.65 -1.03 10.90
N VAL A 306 1.17 -2.01 11.66
CA VAL A 306 1.68 -3.38 11.60
C VAL A 306 0.50 -4.28 11.29
N TYR A 307 0.54 -4.94 10.13
CA TYR A 307 -0.45 -5.94 9.79
C TYR A 307 0.02 -7.30 10.27
N VAL A 308 -0.67 -7.83 11.28
CA VAL A 308 -0.37 -9.15 11.83
C VAL A 308 -1.10 -10.19 11.01
N ARG A 309 -0.33 -10.98 10.27
CA ARG A 309 -0.86 -12.11 9.52
C ARG A 309 -1.16 -13.24 10.49
N GLY A 310 -2.37 -13.75 10.41
CA GLY A 310 -2.75 -15.00 11.05
C GLY A 310 -3.58 -15.82 10.08
N THR A 311 -3.43 -17.14 10.15
CA THR A 311 -4.43 -18.03 9.60
C THR A 311 -5.73 -17.69 10.29
N GLN A 312 -6.66 -17.06 9.57
CA GLN A 312 -8.04 -17.01 10.02
C GLN A 312 -8.51 -18.46 10.04
N PHE A 313 -8.40 -19.12 11.19
CA PHE A 313 -9.34 -20.20 11.46
C PHE A 313 -10.68 -19.50 11.41
N ALA A 314 -11.45 -19.74 10.34
CA ALA A 314 -12.84 -19.39 10.28
C ALA A 314 -13.50 -19.94 11.55
N ALA A 315 -13.64 -19.09 12.56
CA ALA A 315 -14.28 -19.43 13.80
C ALA A 315 -15.77 -19.52 13.49
N GLY A 316 -16.19 -20.69 13.04
CA GLY A 316 -17.59 -21.00 12.72
C GLY A 316 -17.77 -21.47 11.28
N PHE A 317 -18.33 -22.68 11.15
CA PHE A 317 -18.79 -23.36 9.93
C PHE A 317 -17.68 -24.01 9.08
N PRO A 318 -17.43 -25.33 9.30
CA PRO A 318 -18.35 -26.34 8.76
C PRO A 318 -18.69 -27.50 9.70
N VAL A 319 -18.17 -27.57 10.94
CA VAL A 319 -18.39 -28.76 11.79
C VAL A 319 -19.83 -28.84 12.32
N PHE A 320 -20.40 -27.72 12.79
CA PHE A 320 -21.79 -27.68 13.24
C PHE A 320 -22.80 -27.86 12.10
N ALA A 321 -22.50 -27.34 10.90
CA ALA A 321 -23.36 -27.56 9.72
C ALA A 321 -23.36 -29.03 9.31
N ILE A 322 -22.21 -29.69 9.30
CA ILE A 322 -22.10 -31.11 9.01
C ILE A 322 -22.88 -31.93 10.06
N LEU A 323 -22.64 -31.68 11.36
CA LEU A 323 -23.35 -32.40 12.43
C LEU A 323 -24.86 -32.18 12.40
N PHE A 324 -25.32 -30.94 12.19
CA PHE A 324 -26.73 -30.60 12.07
C PHE A 324 -27.37 -31.26 10.84
N GLN A 325 -26.67 -31.26 9.70
CA GLN A 325 -27.13 -31.92 8.48
C GLN A 325 -27.24 -33.45 8.67
N PHE A 326 -26.30 -34.07 9.38
CA PHE A 326 -26.40 -35.48 9.75
C PHE A 326 -27.61 -35.76 10.66
N ILE A 327 -27.85 -34.92 11.67
CA ILE A 327 -29.02 -35.05 12.56
C ILE A 327 -30.32 -34.92 11.75
N LEU A 328 -30.39 -33.97 10.81
CA LEU A 328 -31.57 -33.73 9.99
C LEU A 328 -31.83 -34.89 9.01
N ILE A 329 -30.78 -35.47 8.42
CA ILE A 329 -30.89 -36.67 7.58
C ILE A 329 -31.39 -37.87 8.39
N VAL A 330 -30.84 -38.09 9.59
CA VAL A 330 -31.28 -39.19 10.46
C VAL A 330 -32.75 -39.01 10.88
N LEU A 331 -33.15 -37.79 11.24
CA LEU A 331 -34.54 -37.46 11.57
C LEU A 331 -35.48 -37.71 10.38
N LEU A 332 -35.09 -37.28 9.18
CA LEU A 332 -35.86 -37.49 7.96
C LEU A 332 -36.04 -38.98 7.66
N LEU A 333 -34.97 -39.77 7.75
CA LEU A 333 -35.03 -41.22 7.56
C LEU A 333 -35.94 -41.90 8.59
N ALA A 334 -35.89 -41.47 9.86
CA ALA A 334 -36.78 -41.98 10.89
C ALA A 334 -38.25 -41.67 10.58
N LEU A 335 -38.57 -40.45 10.12
CA LEU A 335 -39.93 -40.08 9.72
C LEU A 335 -40.43 -40.87 8.51
N ILE A 336 -39.57 -41.14 7.51
CA ILE A 336 -39.91 -41.99 6.37
C ILE A 336 -40.23 -43.41 6.84
N VAL A 337 -39.42 -44.00 7.72
CA VAL A 337 -39.68 -45.33 8.29
C VAL A 337 -41.00 -45.36 9.06
N ILE A 338 -41.27 -44.35 9.89
CA ILE A 338 -42.54 -44.23 10.62
C ILE A 338 -43.73 -44.12 9.63
N ALA A 339 -43.61 -43.31 8.58
CA ALA A 339 -44.64 -43.17 7.56
C ALA A 339 -44.91 -44.50 6.83
N ILE A 340 -43.87 -45.27 6.50
CA ILE A 340 -43.99 -46.61 5.92
C ILE A 340 -44.70 -47.56 6.88
N ILE A 341 -44.33 -47.57 8.18
CA ILE A 341 -44.98 -48.41 9.20
C ILE A 341 -46.48 -48.06 9.31
N ILE A 342 -46.82 -46.77 9.32
CA ILE A 342 -48.22 -46.30 9.35
C ILE A 342 -48.95 -46.72 8.08
N ALA A 343 -48.34 -46.58 6.90
CA ALA A 343 -48.93 -46.97 5.61
C ALA A 343 -49.18 -48.48 5.54
N VAL A 344 -48.23 -49.31 5.98
CA VAL A 344 -48.39 -50.78 6.03
C VAL A 344 -49.47 -51.19 7.03
N ARG A 345 -49.53 -50.56 8.21
CA ARG A 345 -50.60 -50.79 9.20
C ARG A 345 -51.97 -50.36 8.66
N SER A 346 -52.03 -49.25 7.93
CA SER A 346 -53.26 -48.75 7.29
C SER A 346 -53.73 -49.68 6.17
N ALA A 347 -52.82 -50.16 5.32
CA ALA A 347 -53.12 -51.11 4.25
C ALA A 347 -53.64 -52.46 4.79
N ARG A 348 -53.10 -52.96 5.91
CA ARG A 348 -53.64 -54.15 6.59
C ARG A 348 -55.06 -53.94 7.14
N LYS A 349 -55.43 -52.70 7.51
CA LYS A 349 -56.76 -52.39 8.05
C LYS A 349 -57.84 -52.31 6.95
N ASN A 350 -57.45 -52.03 5.70
CA ASN A 350 -58.38 -51.91 4.56
C ASN A 350 -58.40 -53.15 3.64
N GLY A 351 -57.60 -54.17 3.94
CA GLY A 351 -57.52 -55.43 3.17
C GLY A 351 -58.44 -56.56 3.65
N ASN A 352 -59.26 -56.37 4.69
CA ASN A 352 -60.17 -57.40 5.19
C ASN A 352 -61.61 -56.87 5.31
N GLY A 353 -62.25 -56.67 4.16
CA GLY A 353 -63.63 -56.19 4.12
C GLY A 353 -64.22 -56.02 2.72
N ARG A 354 -64.35 -57.11 1.93
CA ARG A 354 -65.55 -57.44 1.13
C ARG A 354 -65.40 -58.73 0.30
N ASN A 355 -66.48 -59.52 0.36
CA ASN A 355 -66.83 -60.78 -0.33
C ASN A 355 -66.47 -62.02 0.51
N GLY A 356 -67.38 -62.66 1.27
CA GLY A 356 -68.72 -63.14 0.89
C GLY A 356 -68.54 -64.40 0.01
N ALA A 357 -69.03 -65.60 0.31
CA ALA A 357 -70.16 -66.02 1.14
C ALA A 357 -70.11 -67.54 1.41
N ASN A 358 -71.03 -67.97 2.27
CA ASN A 358 -71.66 -69.29 2.39
C ASN A 358 -71.01 -70.41 3.22
N ALA A 359 -71.60 -70.53 4.41
CA ALA A 359 -72.44 -71.67 4.82
C ALA A 359 -71.74 -72.91 5.39
N GLY A 360 -72.13 -73.21 6.63
CA GLY A 360 -72.43 -74.58 7.03
C GLY A 360 -71.70 -75.08 8.27
N GLY A 361 -72.47 -75.34 9.33
CA GLY A 361 -72.35 -76.61 10.04
C GLY A 361 -71.51 -76.62 11.31
N ASP A 362 -72.22 -76.42 12.42
CA ASP A 362 -72.30 -77.34 13.56
C ASP A 362 -71.08 -77.63 14.45
N ASP A 363 -71.33 -77.31 15.73
CA ASP A 363 -71.12 -78.13 16.92
C ASP A 363 -69.74 -78.32 17.57
N ALA A 364 -69.67 -77.69 18.75
CA ALA A 364 -69.46 -78.31 20.07
C ALA A 364 -68.04 -78.67 20.52
N GLY A 365 -67.75 -78.30 21.79
CA GLY A 365 -66.73 -78.98 22.59
C GLY A 365 -65.81 -78.12 23.47
N ASP A 366 -66.40 -77.37 24.40
CA ASP A 366 -66.18 -77.49 25.85
C ASP A 366 -64.77 -77.47 26.53
N HIS A 367 -64.78 -76.89 27.75
CA HIS A 367 -63.82 -76.90 28.88
C HIS A 367 -62.63 -75.93 28.85
N LYS A 368 -62.71 -74.77 29.52
CA LYS A 368 -62.44 -74.48 30.96
C LYS A 368 -61.02 -74.87 31.43
N VAL A 369 -60.30 -73.91 32.02
CA VAL A 369 -60.02 -73.78 33.48
C VAL A 369 -58.99 -72.66 33.71
N GLU A 370 -59.37 -71.70 34.55
CA GLU A 370 -58.62 -70.63 35.26
C GLU A 370 -57.75 -71.23 36.40
N PRO A 371 -57.15 -70.51 37.38
CA PRO A 371 -56.73 -69.10 37.51
C PRO A 371 -55.32 -68.97 38.17
N TYR A 372 -54.91 -67.74 38.54
CA TYR A 372 -54.63 -67.34 39.95
C TYR A 372 -53.39 -66.43 40.19
N TYR A 373 -53.66 -65.42 41.02
CA TYR A 373 -52.87 -64.36 41.72
C TYR A 373 -51.53 -64.85 42.35
N ASP A 374 -50.52 -64.05 42.74
CA ASP A 374 -50.48 -62.74 43.44
C ASP A 374 -49.06 -62.10 43.40
N ASP A 375 -49.02 -60.89 43.95
CA ASP A 375 -48.08 -59.79 44.16
C ASP A 375 -46.70 -60.01 44.85
N HIS A 376 -45.91 -58.92 44.81
CA HIS A 376 -45.00 -58.36 45.85
C HIS A 376 -43.48 -58.19 45.61
N HIS A 377 -43.09 -56.91 45.72
CA HIS A 377 -42.01 -56.28 46.52
C HIS A 377 -40.53 -56.21 46.07
N ASP A 378 -40.12 -54.95 45.82
CA ASP A 378 -39.12 -54.12 46.54
C ASP A 378 -37.58 -54.22 46.28
N ARG A 379 -37.02 -53.03 45.99
CA ARG A 379 -35.74 -52.38 46.41
C ARG A 379 -34.31 -52.87 46.06
N THR A 380 -33.55 -51.85 45.59
CA THR A 380 -32.17 -51.41 45.92
C THR A 380 -30.90 -52.05 45.33
N ALA A 381 -30.19 -51.22 44.55
CA ALA A 381 -28.82 -50.66 44.71
C ALA A 381 -27.52 -51.51 44.75
N ASN A 382 -26.52 -50.93 44.06
CA ASN A 382 -25.06 -50.91 44.27
C ASN A 382 -24.11 -51.99 43.70
N VAL A 383 -23.33 -51.56 42.69
CA VAL A 383 -21.86 -51.47 42.57
C VAL A 383 -20.96 -52.49 43.32
N ALA A 384 -20.07 -53.21 42.59
CA ALA A 384 -18.59 -53.19 42.72
C ALA A 384 -17.85 -54.33 41.95
N SER A 385 -16.57 -54.05 41.60
CA SER A 385 -15.40 -54.96 41.43
C SER A 385 -15.20 -55.67 40.07
N SER A 386 -14.16 -55.34 39.26
CA SER A 386 -12.72 -55.77 39.22
C SER A 386 -12.52 -57.24 38.77
N THR A 387 -11.70 -57.59 37.76
CA THR A 387 -10.22 -57.76 37.74
C THR A 387 -9.70 -57.99 36.28
N VAL A 388 -8.60 -57.37 35.80
CA VAL A 388 -7.15 -57.75 35.69
C VAL A 388 -6.76 -59.03 34.88
N VAL A 389 -5.80 -58.87 33.93
CA VAL A 389 -4.56 -59.68 33.65
C VAL A 389 -4.31 -60.13 32.17
N ASP A 390 -3.18 -59.64 31.60
CA ASP A 390 -2.19 -60.20 30.62
C ASP A 390 -2.60 -60.91 29.30
N THR A 391 -1.77 -61.06 28.25
CA THR A 391 -0.34 -60.79 27.90
C THR A 391 -0.24 -60.86 26.35
N GLY A 392 0.81 -60.28 25.73
CA GLY A 392 1.40 -60.91 24.52
C GLY A 392 1.87 -60.05 23.34
N LYS A 393 3.12 -59.58 23.41
CA LYS A 393 4.18 -59.57 22.36
C LYS A 393 3.79 -59.35 20.88
N ASN A 394 4.33 -58.29 20.25
CA ASN A 394 5.64 -58.36 19.58
C ASN A 394 6.12 -56.99 19.06
N VAL A 395 7.37 -56.69 19.43
CA VAL A 395 8.21 -55.59 18.98
C VAL A 395 8.98 -56.05 17.72
N LYS A 396 9.19 -55.15 16.76
CA LYS A 396 10.35 -55.24 15.86
C LYS A 396 10.99 -53.86 15.68
N SER A 397 12.21 -53.75 16.20
CA SER A 397 13.12 -52.62 16.16
C SER A 397 13.88 -52.54 14.84
N ILE A 398 14.14 -51.33 14.35
CA ILE A 398 15.34 -50.92 13.58
C ILE A 398 15.44 -49.40 13.85
N GLY A 399 16.53 -48.76 14.26
CA GLY A 399 17.92 -49.09 14.49
C GLY A 399 18.64 -47.74 14.57
N SER A 400 19.38 -47.49 15.64
CA SER A 400 20.18 -46.27 15.83
C SER A 400 21.30 -46.21 14.79
N ILE A 401 21.50 -45.05 14.13
CA ILE A 401 22.74 -44.72 13.42
C ILE A 401 23.16 -43.28 13.76
N GLU A 402 24.23 -43.25 14.56
CA GLU A 402 25.39 -42.36 14.61
C GLU A 402 25.29 -40.88 14.19
N ALA A 403 25.71 -40.04 15.15
CA ALA A 403 26.11 -38.67 14.95
C ALA A 403 27.33 -38.56 14.01
N ILE A 404 27.19 -37.73 12.98
CA ILE A 404 28.30 -37.34 12.10
C ILE A 404 28.92 -36.03 12.66
N PRO A 405 30.23 -35.96 12.91
CA PRO A 405 30.88 -34.75 13.40
C PRO A 405 31.02 -33.71 12.27
N ALA A 406 30.75 -32.44 12.61
CA ALA A 406 31.01 -31.30 11.75
C ALA A 406 32.51 -31.14 11.48
N GLN A 407 32.96 -31.46 10.27
CA GLN A 407 34.29 -31.09 9.78
C GLN A 407 34.25 -29.70 9.14
N SER A 408 34.95 -28.76 9.77
CA SER A 408 35.25 -27.43 9.25
C SER A 408 36.39 -27.51 8.22
N PRO A 409 36.28 -26.89 7.03
CA PRO A 409 37.46 -26.64 6.21
C PRO A 409 38.13 -25.34 6.68
N LYS A 410 39.26 -25.47 7.38
CA LYS A 410 40.21 -24.37 7.59
C LYS A 410 40.83 -23.98 6.24
N ARG A 411 40.32 -22.92 5.60
CA ARG A 411 41.04 -22.27 4.49
C ARG A 411 41.86 -21.11 5.05
N LYS A 412 43.18 -21.33 5.19
CA LYS A 412 44.17 -20.27 5.39
C LYS A 412 44.15 -19.37 4.15
N ILE A 413 43.72 -18.12 4.29
CA ILE A 413 44.00 -17.07 3.32
C ILE A 413 45.01 -16.14 3.98
N GLY A 414 46.23 -16.12 3.43
CA GLY A 414 47.30 -15.25 3.87
C GLY A 414 46.95 -13.79 3.59
N ALA A 415 47.18 -12.93 4.57
CA ALA A 415 47.14 -11.48 4.40
C ALA A 415 48.22 -11.08 3.39
N LYS A 416 47.79 -10.58 2.22
CA LYS A 416 48.61 -9.69 1.39
C LYS A 416 48.03 -8.29 1.53
N THR A 417 48.75 -7.45 2.26
CA THR A 417 48.57 -6.00 2.30
C THR A 417 48.78 -5.47 0.89
N VAL A 418 47.72 -4.97 0.26
CA VAL A 418 47.81 -4.13 -0.94
C VAL A 418 47.58 -2.70 -0.48
N ALA A 419 48.64 -1.89 -0.52
CA ALA A 419 48.54 -0.46 -0.34
C ALA A 419 47.76 0.11 -1.53
N ILE A 420 46.61 0.73 -1.26
CA ILE A 420 45.90 1.54 -2.25
C ILE A 420 46.44 2.96 -2.08
N GLU A 421 47.36 3.31 -2.97
CA GLU A 421 47.87 4.66 -3.14
C GLU A 421 46.73 5.56 -3.63
N ARG A 422 46.47 6.66 -2.90
CA ARG A 422 45.48 7.68 -3.27
C ARG A 422 45.93 8.39 -4.54
N ALA A 423 45.27 8.11 -5.66
CA ALA A 423 45.32 8.99 -6.82
C ALA A 423 44.39 10.19 -6.59
N GLN A 424 44.96 11.39 -6.49
CA GLN A 424 44.23 12.66 -6.53
C GLN A 424 43.78 12.94 -7.98
N PRO A 425 42.53 13.37 -8.25
CA PRO A 425 42.16 13.89 -9.56
C PRO A 425 42.65 15.34 -9.69
N ASN A 426 43.42 15.58 -10.74
CA ASN A 426 43.86 16.91 -11.16
C ASN A 426 42.67 17.78 -11.54
N MET A 427 42.67 18.99 -11.00
CA MET A 427 41.74 20.07 -11.28
C MET A 427 42.29 20.83 -12.50
N GLU A 428 41.78 20.55 -13.70
CA GLU A 428 42.03 21.40 -14.87
C GLU A 428 40.92 22.44 -15.02
N THR A 429 41.33 23.69 -14.83
CA THR A 429 40.63 24.93 -15.16
C THR A 429 40.38 25.05 -16.67
N TYR A 430 39.13 25.31 -17.07
CA TYR A 430 38.81 25.90 -18.36
C TYR A 430 38.37 27.35 -18.17
N TYR A 431 39.04 28.23 -18.93
CA TYR A 431 38.69 29.61 -19.19
C TYR A 431 37.50 29.72 -20.15
#